data_AF-A0A563U6F2-F1
#
_entry.id   AF-A0A563U6F2-F1
#
_cell.length_a   1.000
_cell.length_b   1.000
_cell.length_c   1.000
_cell.angle_alpha   90.00
_cell.angle_beta   90.00
_cell.angle_gamma   90.00
#
_symmetry.space_group_name_H-M   'P 1'
#
loop_
_entity.id
_entity.type
_entity.pdbx_description
1 polymer ?
#
loop_
_entity_poly.entity_id
_entity_poly.type
_entity_poly.pdbx_seq_one_letter_code
_entity_poly.pdbx_strand_id
1 'polypeptide(L)'
;MLIIVPVAVIMYAGLALLLLPQMAVISSAFGYVLEKSIILMNKMLNVIELTPYASIGKIWITKPELVLFNILILIAFYFFYYKIKRLLFASLACLLILCCSFSFKKIIADKTNLVAFLNLRKHQGIVFKHGRKGIVLTDLLETDKSFQYAIQPGLDSMKITDYQVIGLNKDLANSFLLKKAGMIWFLDKKLLLLNDSVSFKSISNNMHLTGVYVSNNTPVDSSLIDIPLIIDGSNSSRYIDLLNNSGKKYTTLKRNKALLLLSN
;
A
#
# COMPACT_ATOMS: atom_id res chain seq x y z
N MET A 1 -3.03 25.80 -3.76
CA MET A 1 -3.84 26.90 -4.33
C MET A 1 -3.63 27.14 -5.82
N LEU A 2 -2.47 26.80 -6.40
CA LEU A 2 -2.16 27.04 -7.83
C LEU A 2 -3.09 26.34 -8.85
N ILE A 3 -3.71 25.21 -8.49
CA ILE A 3 -4.63 24.46 -9.37
C ILE A 3 -6.06 25.03 -9.33
N ILE A 4 -6.46 25.66 -8.22
CA ILE A 4 -7.84 26.15 -8.01
C ILE A 4 -8.13 27.37 -8.89
N VAL A 5 -7.14 28.23 -9.13
CA VAL A 5 -7.32 29.46 -9.90
C VAL A 5 -7.65 29.17 -11.38
N PRO A 6 -6.89 28.34 -12.13
CA PRO A 6 -7.25 27.98 -13.50
C PRO A 6 -8.60 27.25 -13.59
N VAL A 7 -8.90 26.34 -12.65
CA VAL A 7 -10.16 25.58 -12.64
C VAL A 7 -11.37 26.50 -12.45
N ALA A 8 -11.28 27.46 -11.53
CA ALA A 8 -12.34 28.45 -11.35
C ALA A 8 -12.54 29.31 -12.61
N VAL A 9 -11.45 29.75 -13.25
CA VAL A 9 -11.53 30.52 -14.50
C VAL A 9 -12.16 29.71 -15.63
N ILE A 10 -11.77 28.44 -15.81
CA ILE A 10 -12.36 27.55 -16.82
C ILE A 10 -13.86 27.38 -16.57
N MET A 11 -14.27 27.18 -15.33
CA MET A 11 -15.67 26.97 -14.97
C MET A 11 -16.53 28.22 -15.25
N TYR A 12 -16.10 29.39 -14.76
CA TYR A 12 -16.87 30.63 -14.93
C TYR A 12 -16.82 31.16 -16.36
N ALA A 13 -15.67 31.07 -17.05
CA ALA A 13 -15.57 31.44 -18.46
C ALA A 13 -16.38 30.49 -19.36
N GLY A 14 -16.40 29.19 -19.04
CA GLY A 14 -17.24 28.20 -19.73
C GLY A 14 -18.72 28.49 -19.56
N LEU A 15 -19.18 28.83 -18.35
CA LEU A 15 -20.56 29.24 -18.08
C LEU A 15 -20.93 30.54 -18.80
N ALA A 16 -20.04 31.54 -18.78
CA ALA A 16 -20.27 32.82 -19.47
C ALA A 16 -20.40 32.64 -20.98
N LEU A 17 -19.58 31.76 -21.58
CA LEU A 17 -19.62 31.44 -23.01
C LEU A 17 -20.94 30.74 -23.41
N LEU A 18 -21.48 29.90 -22.52
CA LEU A 18 -22.76 29.21 -22.71
C LEU A 18 -23.97 30.17 -22.62
N LEU A 19 -23.87 31.20 -21.77
CA LEU A 19 -24.93 32.20 -21.56
C LEU A 19 -24.93 33.34 -22.59
N LEU A 20 -23.77 33.67 -23.18
CA LEU A 20 -23.60 34.83 -24.07
C LEU A 20 -23.18 34.44 -25.52
N PRO A 21 -23.86 33.51 -26.21
CA PRO A 21 -23.45 33.09 -27.55
C PRO A 21 -23.70 34.15 -28.63
N GLN A 22 -24.56 35.14 -28.39
CA GLN A 22 -25.05 36.08 -29.40
C GLN A 22 -24.06 37.19 -29.79
N MET A 23 -22.97 37.40 -29.03
CA MET A 23 -21.97 38.42 -29.34
C MET A 23 -20.64 37.76 -29.73
N ALA A 24 -20.35 37.73 -31.02
CA ALA A 24 -19.16 37.06 -31.59
C ALA A 24 -17.83 37.49 -30.94
N VAL A 25 -17.69 38.78 -30.64
CA VAL A 25 -16.47 39.34 -30.02
C VAL A 25 -16.29 38.87 -28.58
N ILE A 26 -17.38 38.82 -27.81
CA ILE A 26 -17.37 38.44 -26.39
C ILE A 26 -17.13 36.93 -26.26
N SER A 27 -17.79 36.13 -27.10
CA SER A 27 -17.58 34.68 -27.16
C SER A 27 -16.14 34.33 -27.56
N SER A 28 -15.57 35.05 -28.54
CA SER A 28 -14.16 34.86 -28.94
C SER A 28 -13.18 35.21 -27.80
N ALA A 29 -13.46 36.26 -27.03
CA ALA A 29 -12.61 36.65 -25.89
C ALA A 29 -12.65 35.60 -24.77
N PHE A 30 -13.84 35.12 -24.38
CA PHE A 30 -13.97 34.07 -23.37
C PHE A 30 -13.40 32.72 -23.85
N GLY A 31 -13.57 32.38 -25.13
CA GLY A 31 -12.96 31.19 -25.73
C GLY A 31 -11.44 31.21 -25.65
N TYR A 32 -10.81 32.36 -25.95
CA TYR A 32 -9.37 32.54 -25.82
C TYR A 32 -8.89 32.43 -24.36
N VAL A 33 -9.60 33.05 -23.41
CA VAL A 33 -9.29 32.94 -21.97
C VAL A 33 -9.41 31.50 -21.48
N LEU A 34 -10.42 30.77 -21.94
CA LEU A 34 -10.65 29.37 -21.59
C LEU A 34 -9.52 28.49 -22.13
N GLU A 35 -9.17 28.62 -23.41
CA GLU A 35 -8.08 27.88 -24.05
C GLU A 35 -6.74 28.10 -23.32
N LYS A 36 -6.38 29.37 -23.06
CA LYS A 36 -5.13 29.68 -22.35
C LYS A 36 -5.13 29.15 -20.93
N SER A 37 -6.28 29.17 -20.25
CA SER A 37 -6.42 28.63 -18.89
C SER A 37 -6.28 27.10 -18.86
N ILE A 38 -6.81 26.39 -19.86
CA ILE A 38 -6.66 24.93 -20.01
C ILE A 38 -5.20 24.57 -20.31
N ILE A 39 -4.56 25.28 -21.24
CA ILE A 39 -3.14 25.06 -21.59
C ILE A 39 -2.26 25.31 -20.35
N LEU A 40 -2.51 26.38 -19.61
CA LEU A 40 -1.81 26.68 -18.37
C LEU A 40 -1.99 25.57 -17.33
N MET A 41 -3.22 25.09 -17.14
CA MET A 41 -3.52 24.01 -16.19
C MET A 41 -2.76 22.73 -16.55
N ASN A 42 -2.80 22.32 -17.82
CA ASN A 42 -2.12 21.10 -18.28
C ASN A 42 -0.60 21.22 -18.17
N LYS A 43 -0.03 22.40 -18.47
CA LYS A 43 1.39 22.64 -18.31
C LYS A 43 1.81 22.58 -16.84
N MET A 44 1.02 23.16 -15.94
CA MET A 44 1.25 23.09 -14.50
C MET A 44 1.15 21.66 -13.96
N LEU A 45 0.16 20.88 -14.42
CA LEU A 45 0.03 19.45 -14.08
C LEU A 45 1.26 18.66 -14.53
N ASN A 46 1.73 18.89 -15.75
CA ASN A 46 2.92 18.24 -16.28
C ASN A 46 4.18 18.61 -15.47
N VAL A 47 4.34 19.89 -15.11
CA VAL A 47 5.44 20.31 -14.21
C VAL A 47 5.35 19.61 -12.86
N ILE A 48 4.15 19.53 -12.26
CA ILE A 48 3.95 18.83 -10.98
C ILE A 48 4.29 17.35 -11.14
N GLU A 49 3.86 16.69 -12.22
CA GLU A 49 4.14 15.28 -12.47
C GLU A 49 5.64 15.00 -12.65
N LEU A 50 6.35 15.89 -13.34
CA LEU A 50 7.78 15.78 -13.59
C LEU A 50 8.67 16.28 -12.45
N THR A 51 8.13 17.04 -11.49
CA THR A 51 8.95 17.53 -10.37
C THR A 51 9.50 16.34 -9.55
N PRO A 52 10.83 16.27 -9.35
CA PRO A 52 11.38 15.27 -8.46
C PRO A 52 10.76 15.46 -7.07
N TYR A 53 10.37 14.37 -6.42
CA TYR A 53 9.65 14.35 -5.13
C TYR A 53 8.21 14.88 -5.15
N ALA A 54 7.56 15.00 -6.31
CA ALA A 54 6.13 15.34 -6.40
C ALA A 54 5.22 14.41 -5.57
N SER A 55 5.65 13.16 -5.43
CA SER A 55 5.11 12.21 -4.46
C SER A 55 6.25 11.75 -3.55
N ILE A 56 6.11 12.00 -2.25
CA ILE A 56 6.98 11.39 -1.23
C ILE A 56 6.23 10.19 -0.66
N GLY A 57 6.20 9.09 -1.41
CA GLY A 57 5.45 7.86 -1.05
C GLY A 57 6.04 7.08 0.14
N LYS A 58 7.28 7.37 0.55
CA LYS A 58 8.02 6.57 1.55
C LYS A 58 7.93 7.11 2.99
N ILE A 59 7.30 8.26 3.20
CA ILE A 59 7.21 8.88 4.52
C ILE A 59 5.88 8.50 5.19
N TRP A 60 5.94 7.48 6.04
CA TRP A 60 4.80 7.03 6.85
C TRP A 60 4.83 7.69 8.23
N ILE A 61 4.21 8.86 8.33
CA ILE A 61 4.07 9.63 9.57
C ILE A 61 2.81 9.19 10.31
N THR A 62 2.95 8.90 11.59
CA THR A 62 1.79 8.62 12.47
C THR A 62 1.14 9.91 12.97
N LYS A 63 -0.14 9.84 13.35
CA LYS A 63 -0.88 10.97 13.91
C LYS A 63 -0.13 11.77 15.01
N PRO A 64 0.49 11.14 16.04
CA PRO A 64 1.24 11.91 17.04
C PRO A 64 2.46 12.62 16.46
N GLU A 65 3.20 11.99 15.55
CA GLU A 65 4.36 12.63 14.89
C GLU A 65 3.91 13.81 14.02
N LEU A 66 2.75 13.72 13.38
CA LEU A 66 2.17 14.82 12.61
C LEU A 66 1.84 16.01 13.53
N VAL A 67 1.21 15.77 14.67
CA VAL A 67 0.93 16.83 15.66
C VAL A 67 2.23 17.45 16.16
N LEU A 68 3.23 16.62 16.49
CA LEU A 68 4.53 17.06 16.99
C LEU A 68 5.28 17.90 15.94
N PHE A 69 5.20 17.50 14.68
CA PHE A 69 5.76 18.25 13.54
C PHE A 69 5.07 19.61 13.35
N ASN A 70 3.74 19.67 13.49
CA ASN A 70 3.01 20.95 13.44
C ASN A 70 3.39 21.87 14.61
N ILE A 71 3.53 21.32 15.82
CA ILE A 71 4.00 22.07 17.00
C ILE A 71 5.41 22.62 16.76
N LEU A 72 6.31 21.80 16.20
CA LEU A 72 7.67 22.23 15.85
C LEU A 72 7.65 23.41 14.89
N ILE A 73 6.83 23.36 13.84
CA ILE A 73 6.66 24.46 12.88
C ILE A 73 6.16 25.73 13.59
N LEU A 74 5.15 25.62 14.44
CA LEU A 74 4.58 26.76 15.17
C LEU A 74 5.64 27.41 16.09
N ILE A 75 6.38 26.60 16.85
CA ILE A 75 7.45 27.10 17.72
C ILE A 75 8.55 27.77 16.90
N ALA A 76 8.93 27.19 15.75
CA ALA A 76 9.93 27.78 14.86
C ALA A 76 9.48 29.16 14.32
N PHE A 77 8.24 29.28 13.85
CA PHE A 77 7.67 30.57 13.43
C PHE A 77 7.65 31.59 14.57
N TYR A 78 7.21 31.18 15.75
CA TYR A 78 7.15 32.04 16.93
C TYR A 78 8.56 32.48 17.38
N PHE A 79 9.56 31.61 17.25
CA PHE A 79 10.97 31.95 17.46
C PHE A 79 11.46 32.99 16.46
N PHE A 80 11.16 32.85 15.16
CA PHE A 80 11.57 33.84 14.16
C PHE A 80 10.98 35.23 14.41
N TYR A 81 9.76 35.31 14.95
CA TYR A 81 9.10 36.57 15.27
C TYR A 81 9.62 37.23 16.56
N TYR A 82 9.63 36.49 17.68
CA TYR A 82 9.95 37.06 19.00
C TYR A 82 11.42 36.91 19.42
N LYS A 83 12.20 36.08 18.72
CA LYS A 83 13.63 35.78 18.99
C LYS A 83 13.96 35.38 20.43
N ILE A 84 13.00 34.76 21.13
CA ILE A 84 13.18 34.31 22.52
C ILE A 84 14.02 33.03 22.55
N LYS A 85 15.17 33.06 23.25
CA LYS A 85 16.08 31.91 23.38
C LYS A 85 15.43 30.64 23.96
N ARG A 86 14.43 30.78 24.84
CA ARG A 86 13.68 29.64 25.41
C ARG A 86 12.92 28.84 24.34
N LEU A 87 12.39 29.51 23.31
CA LEU A 87 11.69 28.83 22.19
C LEU A 87 12.65 28.00 21.36
N LEU A 88 13.90 28.44 21.23
CA LEU A 88 14.93 27.67 20.53
C LEU A 88 15.18 26.33 21.24
N PHE A 89 15.37 26.35 22.56
CA PHE A 89 15.51 25.11 23.34
C PHE A 89 14.27 24.22 23.25
N ALA A 90 13.06 24.79 23.28
CA ALA A 90 11.82 24.04 23.10
C ALA A 90 11.73 23.40 21.70
N SER A 91 12.10 24.12 20.64
CA SER A 91 12.12 23.60 19.27
C SER A 91 13.13 22.46 19.12
N LEU A 92 14.31 22.60 19.74
CA LEU A 92 15.37 21.59 19.70
C LEU A 92 14.94 20.32 20.46
N ALA A 93 14.31 20.47 21.62
CA ALA A 93 13.76 19.35 22.37
C ALA A 93 12.67 18.61 21.57
N CYS A 94 11.76 19.35 20.92
CA CYS A 94 10.72 18.79 20.07
C CYS A 94 11.31 18.03 18.87
N LEU A 95 12.33 18.60 18.22
CA LEU A 95 13.06 17.96 17.12
C LEU A 95 13.76 16.67 17.58
N LEU A 96 14.39 16.67 18.75
CA LEU A 96 15.01 15.48 19.33
C LEU A 96 14.00 14.36 19.57
N ILE A 97 12.84 14.68 20.16
CA ILE A 97 11.75 13.71 20.38
C ILE A 97 11.28 13.10 19.06
N LEU A 98 11.10 13.93 18.04
CA LEU A 98 10.69 13.50 16.69
C LEU A 98 11.72 12.58 16.05
N CYS A 99 13.01 12.91 16.16
CA CYS A 99 14.12 12.08 15.67
C CYS A 99 14.19 10.72 16.39
N CYS A 100 14.03 10.73 17.72
CA CYS A 100 13.96 9.50 18.51
C CYS A 100 12.77 8.62 18.10
N SER A 101 11.58 9.20 17.88
CA SER A 101 10.39 8.46 17.41
C SER A 101 10.66 7.73 16.09
N PHE A 102 11.21 8.44 15.10
CA PHE A 102 11.54 7.82 13.82
C PHE A 102 12.62 6.75 13.92
N SER A 103 13.66 6.99 14.71
CA SER A 103 14.76 6.05 14.93
C SER A 103 14.27 4.77 15.61
N PHE A 104 13.45 4.90 16.65
CA PHE A 104 12.89 3.76 17.37
C PHE A 104 12.02 2.89 16.46
N LYS A 105 11.14 3.52 15.66
CA LYS A 105 10.33 2.79 14.67
C LYS A 105 11.17 2.14 13.58
N LYS A 106 12.32 2.70 13.23
CA LYS A 106 13.23 2.09 12.26
C LYS A 106 13.86 0.82 12.85
N ILE A 107 14.35 0.90 14.08
CA ILE A 107 14.93 -0.25 14.80
C ILE A 107 13.90 -1.38 14.95
N ILE A 108 12.65 -1.05 15.31
CA ILE A 108 11.59 -2.07 15.40
C ILE A 108 11.30 -2.67 14.02
N ALA A 109 11.17 -1.84 12.99
CA ALA A 109 10.90 -2.34 11.65
C ALA A 109 12.01 -3.25 11.13
N ASP A 110 13.27 -2.98 11.49
CA ASP A 110 14.43 -3.78 11.09
C ASP A 110 14.47 -5.15 11.81
N LYS A 111 13.86 -5.26 13.00
CA LYS A 111 13.81 -6.50 13.79
C LYS A 111 12.55 -7.35 13.56
N THR A 112 11.56 -6.81 12.85
CA THR A 112 10.26 -7.49 12.68
C THR A 112 10.24 -8.33 11.43
N ASN A 113 9.81 -9.59 11.57
CA ASN A 113 9.53 -10.49 10.46
C ASN A 113 8.02 -10.74 10.41
N LEU A 114 7.44 -10.64 9.21
CA LEU A 114 6.01 -10.84 9.04
C LEU A 114 5.67 -11.34 7.64
N VAL A 115 4.51 -11.97 7.55
CA VAL A 115 3.87 -12.33 6.29
C VAL A 115 2.61 -11.49 6.16
N ALA A 116 2.51 -10.72 5.09
CA ALA A 116 1.35 -9.91 4.79
C ALA A 116 0.62 -10.46 3.56
N PHE A 117 -0.64 -10.85 3.74
CA PHE A 117 -1.52 -11.22 2.65
C PHE A 117 -2.29 -9.98 2.21
N LEU A 118 -2.04 -9.54 1.00
CA LEU A 118 -2.66 -8.36 0.40
C LEU A 118 -3.92 -8.77 -0.35
N ASN A 119 -4.98 -7.98 -0.22
CA ASN A 119 -6.15 -8.14 -1.06
C ASN A 119 -5.94 -7.38 -2.37
N LEU A 120 -5.71 -8.12 -3.44
CA LEU A 120 -5.70 -7.62 -4.80
C LEU A 120 -6.88 -8.29 -5.52
N ARG A 121 -7.92 -7.53 -5.91
CA ARG A 121 -9.21 -8.12 -6.34
C ARG A 121 -9.12 -9.28 -7.33
N LYS A 122 -8.29 -9.14 -8.38
CA LYS A 122 -8.11 -10.12 -9.46
C LYS A 122 -6.71 -10.75 -9.48
N HIS A 123 -5.86 -10.35 -8.55
CA HIS A 123 -4.44 -10.68 -8.54
C HIS A 123 -4.11 -11.28 -7.17
N GLN A 124 -2.95 -11.92 -7.03
CA GLN A 124 -2.52 -12.45 -5.75
C GLN A 124 -1.29 -11.69 -5.28
N GLY A 125 -1.22 -11.40 -3.99
CA GLY A 125 -0.13 -10.63 -3.42
C GLY A 125 0.18 -11.07 -2.01
N ILE A 126 1.32 -11.72 -1.82
CA ILE A 126 1.82 -12.11 -0.51
C ILE A 126 3.21 -11.52 -0.32
N VAL A 127 3.39 -10.76 0.74
CA VAL A 127 4.67 -10.12 1.08
C VAL A 127 5.28 -10.83 2.27
N PHE A 128 6.49 -11.33 2.10
CA PHE A 128 7.31 -11.89 3.16
C PHE A 128 8.37 -10.87 3.54
N LYS A 129 8.30 -10.34 4.76
CA LYS A 129 9.23 -9.34 5.27
C LYS A 129 10.21 -9.98 6.24
N HIS A 130 11.51 -9.81 5.99
CA HIS A 130 12.58 -10.12 6.94
C HIS A 130 13.43 -8.86 7.19
N GLY A 131 13.11 -8.13 8.27
CA GLY A 131 13.71 -6.83 8.56
C GLY A 131 13.49 -5.81 7.43
N ARG A 132 14.57 -5.35 6.78
CA ARG A 132 14.50 -4.40 5.64
C ARG A 132 14.34 -5.08 4.28
N LYS A 133 14.45 -6.40 4.23
CA LYS A 133 14.34 -7.19 3.01
C LYS A 133 12.93 -7.76 2.87
N GLY A 134 12.47 -7.87 1.64
CA GLY A 134 11.15 -8.41 1.34
C GLY A 134 11.17 -9.34 0.13
N ILE A 135 10.24 -10.29 0.09
CA ILE A 135 9.93 -11.05 -1.11
C ILE A 135 8.44 -10.91 -1.36
N VAL A 136 8.08 -10.49 -2.56
CA VAL A 136 6.68 -10.32 -2.97
C VAL A 136 6.35 -11.45 -3.94
N LEU A 137 5.44 -12.33 -3.51
CA LEU A 137 4.82 -13.31 -4.39
C LEU A 137 3.59 -12.68 -5.03
N THR A 138 3.65 -12.46 -6.33
CA THR A 138 2.53 -11.91 -7.10
C THR A 138 2.57 -12.36 -8.55
N ASP A 139 1.42 -12.29 -9.21
CA ASP A 139 1.26 -12.43 -10.66
C ASP A 139 1.52 -11.12 -11.42
N LEU A 140 1.70 -10.00 -10.71
CA LEU A 140 1.96 -8.68 -11.28
C LEU A 140 3.46 -8.41 -11.50
N LEU A 141 3.78 -7.61 -12.51
CA LEU A 141 5.12 -7.06 -12.73
C LEU A 141 5.32 -5.77 -11.92
N GLU A 142 6.55 -5.47 -11.51
CA GLU A 142 6.90 -4.24 -10.77
C GLU A 142 6.54 -2.95 -11.53
N THR A 143 6.57 -3.01 -12.86
CA THR A 143 6.22 -1.90 -13.76
C THR A 143 4.72 -1.68 -13.92
N ASP A 144 3.89 -2.60 -13.42
CA ASP A 144 2.44 -2.50 -13.56
C ASP A 144 1.88 -1.42 -12.62
N LYS A 145 0.96 -0.60 -13.12
CA LYS A 145 0.24 0.40 -12.30
C LYS A 145 -0.47 -0.27 -11.13
N SER A 146 -1.02 -1.47 -11.35
CA SER A 146 -1.70 -2.24 -10.30
C SER A 146 -0.76 -2.56 -9.13
N PHE A 147 0.51 -2.86 -9.42
CA PHE A 147 1.53 -3.08 -8.40
C PHE A 147 1.84 -1.80 -7.63
N GLN A 148 2.08 -0.70 -8.35
CA GLN A 148 2.43 0.61 -7.77
C GLN A 148 1.33 1.20 -6.87
N TYR A 149 0.06 0.93 -7.16
CA TYR A 149 -1.05 1.45 -6.35
C TYR A 149 -1.45 0.54 -5.19
N ALA A 150 -1.28 -0.78 -5.31
CA ALA A 150 -1.83 -1.72 -4.34
C ALA A 150 -0.78 -2.41 -3.47
N ILE A 151 0.41 -2.70 -4.02
CA ILE A 151 1.48 -3.43 -3.33
C ILE A 151 2.53 -2.45 -2.79
N GLN A 152 3.01 -1.52 -3.62
CA GLN A 152 4.08 -0.59 -3.27
C GLN A 152 3.79 0.20 -1.97
N PRO A 153 2.58 0.75 -1.73
CA PRO A 153 2.29 1.44 -0.47
C PRO A 153 2.38 0.50 0.74
N GLY A 154 2.00 -0.78 0.58
CA GLY A 154 2.15 -1.80 1.59
C GLY A 154 3.61 -2.05 1.94
N LEU A 155 4.48 -2.19 0.94
CA LEU A 155 5.93 -2.37 1.13
C LEU A 155 6.55 -1.17 1.85
N ASP A 156 6.18 0.04 1.43
CA ASP A 156 6.66 1.29 2.04
C ASP A 156 6.19 1.41 3.49
N SER A 157 4.93 1.04 3.79
CA SER A 157 4.38 1.06 5.15
C SER A 157 5.11 0.08 6.09
N MET A 158 5.58 -1.04 5.53
CA MET A 158 6.35 -2.06 6.23
C MET A 158 7.84 -1.70 6.35
N LYS A 159 8.27 -0.60 5.72
CA LYS A 159 9.66 -0.11 5.62
C LYS A 159 10.61 -1.09 4.96
N ILE A 160 10.13 -1.80 3.94
CA ILE A 160 10.95 -2.68 3.11
C ILE A 160 11.71 -1.81 2.11
N THR A 161 13.04 -1.87 2.12
CA THR A 161 13.88 -1.08 1.21
C THR A 161 14.40 -1.88 0.03
N ASP A 162 14.56 -3.19 0.22
CA ASP A 162 15.09 -4.11 -0.77
C ASP A 162 14.08 -5.25 -0.91
N TYR A 163 13.52 -5.44 -2.10
CA TYR A 163 12.58 -6.52 -2.34
C TYR A 163 12.77 -7.15 -3.70
N GLN A 164 12.33 -8.41 -3.80
CA GLN A 164 12.30 -9.15 -5.05
C GLN A 164 10.86 -9.57 -5.34
N VAL A 165 10.39 -9.28 -6.56
CA VAL A 165 9.11 -9.78 -7.06
C VAL A 165 9.30 -11.13 -7.74
N ILE A 166 8.48 -12.11 -7.34
CA ILE A 166 8.56 -13.49 -7.80
C ILE A 166 7.16 -13.97 -8.18
N GLY A 167 7.06 -14.62 -9.34
CA GLY A 167 5.83 -15.24 -9.81
C GLY A 167 5.36 -16.39 -8.92
N LEU A 168 4.04 -16.56 -8.79
CA LEU A 168 3.40 -17.59 -7.95
C LEU A 168 3.89 -19.02 -8.23
N ASN A 169 4.23 -19.34 -9.48
CA ASN A 169 4.66 -20.69 -9.88
C ASN A 169 6.17 -20.92 -9.79
N LYS A 170 6.97 -19.88 -9.51
CA LYS A 170 8.44 -20.01 -9.48
C LYS A 170 8.89 -20.51 -8.11
N ASP A 171 9.73 -21.54 -8.10
CA ASP A 171 10.35 -22.01 -6.87
C ASP A 171 11.49 -21.09 -6.45
N LEU A 172 11.72 -21.01 -5.14
CA LEU A 172 12.72 -20.12 -4.55
C LEU A 172 13.31 -20.75 -3.30
N ALA A 173 14.62 -20.65 -3.13
CA ALA A 173 15.29 -20.89 -1.87
C ALA A 173 16.19 -19.69 -1.56
N ASN A 174 15.95 -19.05 -0.43
CA ASN A 174 16.75 -17.97 0.13
C ASN A 174 16.94 -18.20 1.63
N SER A 175 17.79 -17.42 2.28
CA SER A 175 18.17 -17.59 3.69
C SER A 175 17.01 -17.54 4.68
N PHE A 176 15.89 -16.88 4.32
CA PHE A 176 14.71 -16.74 5.18
C PHE A 176 13.40 -17.26 4.56
N LEU A 177 13.41 -17.69 3.29
CA LEU A 177 12.22 -18.16 2.58
C LEU A 177 12.56 -19.33 1.66
N LEU A 178 11.85 -20.44 1.83
CA LEU A 178 11.88 -21.57 0.91
C LEU A 178 10.48 -21.84 0.37
N LYS A 179 10.34 -21.78 -0.94
CA LYS A 179 9.13 -22.09 -1.68
C LYS A 179 9.40 -23.23 -2.65
N LYS A 180 8.67 -24.33 -2.50
CA LYS A 180 8.72 -25.48 -3.39
C LYS A 180 7.34 -26.07 -3.62
N ALA A 181 6.93 -26.17 -4.88
CA ALA A 181 5.69 -26.83 -5.29
C ALA A 181 4.45 -26.37 -4.51
N GLY A 182 4.32 -25.08 -4.19
CA GLY A 182 3.18 -24.51 -3.45
C GLY A 182 3.32 -24.52 -1.92
N MET A 183 4.32 -25.21 -1.36
CA MET A 183 4.65 -25.11 0.06
C MET A 183 5.62 -23.97 0.31
N ILE A 184 5.39 -23.22 1.39
CA ILE A 184 6.22 -22.09 1.81
C ILE A 184 6.69 -22.30 3.24
N TRP A 185 8.00 -22.22 3.43
CA TRP A 185 8.64 -22.10 4.74
C TRP A 185 9.25 -20.73 4.87
N PHE A 186 8.74 -19.96 5.81
CA PHE A 186 9.22 -18.63 6.14
C PHE A 186 9.56 -18.61 7.63
N LEU A 187 10.85 -18.66 7.97
CA LEU A 187 11.33 -18.78 9.35
C LEU A 187 10.62 -19.91 10.12
N ASP A 188 9.89 -19.59 11.18
CA ASP A 188 9.12 -20.53 12.01
C ASP A 188 7.73 -20.89 11.41
N LYS A 189 7.31 -20.20 10.34
CA LYS A 189 6.00 -20.36 9.73
C LYS A 189 6.04 -21.31 8.54
N LYS A 190 5.09 -22.25 8.52
CA LYS A 190 4.85 -23.15 7.40
C LYS A 190 3.48 -22.86 6.82
N LEU A 191 3.46 -22.41 5.58
CA LEU A 191 2.26 -22.01 4.85
C LEU A 191 2.09 -22.91 3.64
N LEU A 192 0.84 -23.22 3.31
CA LEU A 192 0.50 -23.95 2.10
C LEU A 192 -0.28 -23.03 1.17
N LEU A 193 0.17 -22.89 -0.07
CA LEU A 193 -0.57 -22.19 -1.12
C LEU A 193 -1.37 -23.21 -1.93
N LEU A 194 -2.70 -23.09 -1.87
CA LEU A 194 -3.63 -23.79 -2.73
C LEU A 194 -4.10 -22.84 -3.82
N ASN A 195 -3.68 -23.14 -5.04
CA ASN A 195 -4.05 -22.45 -6.26
C ASN A 195 -4.30 -23.52 -7.35
N ASP A 196 -5.07 -23.20 -8.37
CA ASP A 196 -5.47 -24.11 -9.45
C ASP A 196 -4.26 -24.83 -10.12
N SER A 197 -3.08 -24.21 -10.08
CA SER A 197 -1.86 -24.77 -10.67
C SER A 197 -1.21 -25.89 -9.85
N VAL A 198 -1.57 -26.07 -8.57
CA VAL A 198 -0.91 -27.02 -7.67
C VAL A 198 -1.94 -27.89 -6.95
N SER A 199 -2.21 -29.07 -7.50
CA SER A 199 -3.02 -30.10 -6.84
C SER A 199 -2.16 -30.90 -5.85
N PHE A 200 -2.31 -30.65 -4.55
CA PHE A 200 -1.74 -31.53 -3.53
C PHE A 200 -2.64 -32.75 -3.34
N LYS A 201 -2.11 -33.97 -3.56
CA LYS A 201 -2.88 -35.22 -3.44
C LYS A 201 -2.98 -35.76 -2.01
N SER A 202 -2.05 -35.38 -1.13
CA SER A 202 -2.17 -35.62 0.32
C SER A 202 -1.08 -34.83 1.06
N ILE A 203 -1.45 -34.21 2.18
CA ILE A 203 -0.50 -33.57 3.10
C ILE A 203 -0.37 -34.52 4.28
N SER A 204 0.86 -34.89 4.63
CA SER A 204 1.10 -35.75 5.79
C SER A 204 0.56 -35.10 7.05
N ASN A 205 -0.25 -35.85 7.82
CA ASN A 205 -0.95 -35.39 9.02
C ASN A 205 0.01 -34.88 10.14
N ASN A 206 1.31 -35.18 10.02
CA ASN A 206 2.33 -34.82 11.01
C ASN A 206 3.01 -33.47 10.74
N MET A 207 2.61 -32.76 9.68
CA MET A 207 3.21 -31.48 9.34
C MET A 207 2.43 -30.33 9.99
N HIS A 208 2.98 -29.74 11.05
CA HIS A 208 2.38 -28.59 11.72
C HIS A 208 2.41 -27.36 10.81
N LEU A 209 1.30 -27.08 10.12
CA LEU A 209 1.11 -25.90 9.28
C LEU A 209 0.54 -24.74 10.10
N THR A 210 1.05 -23.55 9.87
CA THR A 210 0.55 -22.33 10.53
C THR A 210 -0.70 -21.79 9.83
N GLY A 211 -0.90 -22.09 8.55
CA GLY A 211 -2.08 -21.67 7.81
C GLY A 211 -2.07 -22.15 6.36
N VAL A 212 -3.26 -22.19 5.77
CA VAL A 212 -3.47 -22.57 4.37
C VAL A 212 -4.08 -21.39 3.63
N TYR A 213 -3.42 -20.93 2.57
CA TYR A 213 -3.91 -19.87 1.69
C TYR A 213 -4.67 -20.49 0.52
N VAL A 214 -5.92 -20.09 0.33
CA VAL A 214 -6.81 -20.64 -0.70
C VAL A 214 -7.16 -19.57 -1.71
N SER A 215 -6.90 -19.85 -2.98
CA SER A 215 -7.17 -18.95 -4.10
C SER A 215 -7.92 -19.66 -5.23
N ASN A 216 -8.59 -18.88 -6.09
CA ASN A 216 -9.25 -19.35 -7.32
C ASN A 216 -10.33 -20.45 -7.16
N ASN A 217 -10.97 -20.56 -5.99
CA ASN A 217 -11.93 -21.61 -5.65
C ASN A 217 -11.34 -23.03 -5.65
N THR A 218 -10.03 -23.16 -5.39
CA THR A 218 -9.37 -24.47 -5.28
C THR A 218 -10.04 -25.30 -4.18
N PRO A 219 -10.45 -26.56 -4.44
CA PRO A 219 -11.08 -27.40 -3.43
C PRO A 219 -10.13 -27.66 -2.24
N VAL A 220 -10.68 -27.60 -1.02
CA VAL A 220 -9.93 -27.83 0.22
C VAL A 220 -10.31 -29.18 0.80
N ASP A 221 -9.34 -30.06 0.96
CA ASP A 221 -9.55 -31.38 1.57
C ASP A 221 -10.01 -31.32 3.04
N SER A 222 -10.67 -32.38 3.48
CA SER A 222 -11.14 -32.57 4.86
C SER A 222 -10.00 -32.79 5.86
N SER A 223 -8.79 -33.13 5.43
CA SER A 223 -7.61 -33.24 6.29
C SER A 223 -7.13 -31.89 6.86
N LEU A 224 -7.62 -30.77 6.32
CA LEU A 224 -7.22 -29.41 6.69
C LEU A 224 -8.24 -28.71 7.60
N ILE A 225 -9.12 -29.45 8.27
CA ILE A 225 -10.20 -28.89 9.11
C ILE A 225 -9.67 -28.08 10.30
N ASP A 226 -8.57 -28.52 10.93
CA ASP A 226 -8.04 -27.91 12.15
C ASP A 226 -7.07 -26.74 11.89
N ILE A 227 -6.72 -26.49 10.63
CA ILE A 227 -5.70 -25.52 10.23
C ILE A 227 -6.39 -24.22 9.80
N PRO A 228 -5.95 -23.03 10.29
CA PRO A 228 -6.59 -21.78 9.94
C PRO A 228 -6.47 -21.50 8.42
N LEU A 229 -7.63 -21.22 7.80
CA LEU A 229 -7.74 -20.92 6.38
C LEU A 229 -7.66 -19.42 6.12
N ILE A 230 -6.83 -19.03 5.16
CA ILE A 230 -6.70 -17.65 4.67
C ILE A 230 -7.29 -17.63 3.27
N ILE A 231 -8.49 -17.06 3.15
CA ILE A 231 -9.25 -17.09 1.90
C ILE A 231 -9.01 -15.81 1.11
N ASP A 232 -8.47 -15.96 -0.08
CA ASP A 232 -8.17 -14.85 -0.99
C ASP A 232 -9.42 -14.17 -1.57
N GLY A 233 -9.26 -12.93 -2.01
CA GLY A 233 -10.29 -12.12 -2.66
C GLY A 233 -10.77 -12.68 -4.00
N SER A 234 -9.95 -13.49 -4.68
CA SER A 234 -10.28 -14.16 -5.95
C SER A 234 -11.43 -15.18 -5.84
N ASN A 235 -11.71 -15.70 -4.64
CA ASN A 235 -12.75 -16.71 -4.44
C ASN A 235 -14.18 -16.13 -4.59
N SER A 236 -15.08 -16.89 -5.19
CA SER A 236 -16.50 -16.54 -5.34
C SER A 236 -17.22 -16.49 -3.99
N SER A 237 -18.26 -15.66 -3.86
CA SER A 237 -19.01 -15.56 -2.58
C SER A 237 -19.66 -16.89 -2.20
N ARG A 238 -20.20 -17.63 -3.19
CA ARG A 238 -20.77 -18.96 -3.00
C ARG A 238 -19.76 -19.95 -2.41
N TYR A 239 -18.52 -19.95 -2.89
CA TYR A 239 -17.47 -20.84 -2.39
C TYR A 239 -17.08 -20.49 -0.94
N ILE A 240 -16.99 -19.20 -0.63
CA ILE A 240 -16.73 -18.73 0.74
C ILE A 240 -17.84 -19.17 1.69
N ASP A 241 -19.11 -19.03 1.29
CA ASP A 241 -20.24 -19.44 2.13
C ASP A 241 -20.27 -20.95 2.38
N LEU A 242 -19.86 -21.77 1.41
CA LEU A 242 -19.68 -23.20 1.59
C LEU A 242 -18.58 -23.52 2.61
N LEU A 243 -17.44 -22.83 2.55
CA LEU A 243 -16.36 -22.98 3.53
C LEU A 243 -16.79 -22.48 4.91
N ASN A 244 -17.58 -21.42 4.99
CA ASN A 244 -18.11 -20.90 6.26
C ASN A 244 -19.03 -21.92 6.95
N ASN A 245 -19.89 -22.56 6.17
CA ASN A 245 -20.83 -23.57 6.68
C ASN A 245 -20.13 -24.86 7.13
N SER A 246 -18.84 -25.05 6.79
CA SER A 246 -18.05 -26.21 7.21
C SER A 246 -17.44 -26.10 8.62
N GLY A 247 -17.67 -24.99 9.33
CA GLY A 247 -17.23 -24.81 10.73
C GLY A 247 -15.72 -24.57 10.93
N LYS A 248 -14.96 -24.42 9.85
CA LYS A 248 -13.50 -24.19 9.89
C LYS A 248 -13.17 -22.78 10.39
N LYS A 249 -12.03 -22.62 11.09
CA LYS A 249 -11.50 -21.28 11.42
C LYS A 249 -10.95 -20.63 10.15
N TYR A 250 -11.55 -19.53 9.71
CA TYR A 250 -11.14 -18.85 8.48
C TYR A 250 -10.97 -17.34 8.66
N THR A 251 -10.12 -16.75 7.82
CA THR A 251 -9.99 -15.30 7.63
C THR A 251 -10.17 -14.98 6.16
N THR A 252 -11.15 -14.14 5.83
CA THR A 252 -11.38 -13.68 4.45
C THR A 252 -10.67 -12.37 4.18
N LEU A 253 -9.95 -12.31 3.07
CA LEU A 253 -9.27 -11.10 2.61
C LEU A 253 -10.20 -10.17 1.81
N LYS A 254 -11.48 -10.53 1.57
CA LYS A 254 -12.45 -9.66 0.87
C LYS A 254 -12.70 -8.33 1.61
N ARG A 255 -13.10 -7.31 0.84
CA ARG A 255 -13.40 -5.94 1.30
C ARG A 255 -12.17 -5.15 1.80
N ASN A 256 -11.07 -5.21 1.05
CA ASN A 256 -9.81 -4.49 1.33
C ASN A 256 -9.18 -4.83 2.69
N LYS A 257 -9.41 -6.04 3.21
CA LYS A 257 -8.75 -6.53 4.41
C LYS A 257 -7.40 -7.13 4.04
N ALA A 258 -6.34 -6.72 4.72
CA ALA A 258 -5.04 -7.38 4.69
C ALA A 258 -4.85 -8.16 5.99
N LEU A 259 -4.18 -9.31 5.92
CA LEU A 259 -3.84 -10.11 7.09
C LEU A 259 -2.33 -10.06 7.31
N LEU A 260 -1.92 -9.75 8.54
CA LEU A 260 -0.52 -9.73 8.95
C LEU A 260 -0.28 -10.88 9.94
N LEU A 261 0.62 -11.79 9.60
CA LEU A 261 1.11 -12.83 10.50
C LEU A 261 2.53 -12.49 10.94
N LEU A 262 2.72 -12.27 12.24
CA LEU A 262 4.04 -12.03 12.82
C LEU A 262 4.81 -13.36 12.95
N SER A 263 6.10 -13.29 12.65
CA SER A 263 7.08 -14.36 12.83
C SER A 263 8.15 -13.82 13.78
N ASN A 264 8.22 -14.39 14.98
CA ASN A 264 9.16 -14.01 16.03
C ASN A 264 10.14 -15.14 16.26
#